data_AF-A0AAD7VGI4-F1
#
_entry.id   AF-A0AAD7VGI4-F1
#
_cell.length_a   1.000
_cell.length_b   1.000
_cell.length_c   1.000
_cell.angle_alpha   90.00
_cell.angle_beta   90.00
_cell.angle_gamma   90.00
#
_symmetry.space_group_name_H-M   'P 1'
#
loop_
_entity.id
_entity.type
_entity.pdbx_description
1 polymer ?
#
loop_
_entity_poly.entity_id
_entity_poly.type
_entity_poly.pdbx_seq_one_letter_code
_entity_poly.pdbx_strand_id
1 'polypeptide(L)'
;MAAAFLPMTPPCGETFFHEPAGRASNGRLIIDFIAKHLGLPLLSAYINSIGTTYRHGANFAAGGATIGRQNITFFDGGCPFPLEIQMAQFDQFKTRTGKFFTQGKKHSYTRHVPRPEDFAKAIDTFDIGQNDIARMSNQHFVAVITDLVEQFANAVQQLYQQGARTFWIHNTGPIGLLTTYHLLHS
;
A
#
# COMPACT_ATOMS: atom_id res chain seq x y z
N MET A 1 -4.60 0.86 -5.42
CA MET A 1 -5.35 1.60 -4.37
C MET A 1 -6.52 0.74 -3.94
N ALA A 2 -6.44 0.20 -2.73
CA ALA A 2 -7.53 -0.59 -2.17
C ALA A 2 -8.89 0.14 -2.31
N ALA A 3 -9.93 -0.57 -2.77
CA ALA A 3 -11.30 -0.07 -2.92
C ALA A 3 -11.97 0.08 -1.53
N ALA A 4 -11.41 0.95 -0.69
CA ALA A 4 -11.83 1.04 0.71
C ALA A 4 -13.14 1.79 0.91
N PHE A 5 -13.38 2.81 0.06
CA PHE A 5 -14.47 3.76 0.29
C PHE A 5 -15.28 4.03 -0.97
N LEU A 6 -14.61 4.19 -2.12
CA LEU A 6 -15.28 4.46 -3.38
C LEU A 6 -14.64 3.62 -4.49
N PRO A 7 -15.44 3.07 -5.42
CA PRO A 7 -14.90 2.52 -6.66
C PRO A 7 -14.20 3.66 -7.40
N MET A 8 -12.98 3.43 -7.90
CA MET A 8 -12.38 4.41 -8.80
C MET A 8 -13.20 4.49 -10.07
N THR A 9 -13.43 5.71 -10.54
CA THR A 9 -14.16 5.97 -11.78
C THR A 9 -13.20 5.91 -12.97
N PRO A 10 -13.71 5.65 -14.19
CA PRO A 10 -12.95 5.79 -15.42
C PRO A 10 -12.10 7.09 -15.47
N PRO A 11 -10.87 7.07 -16.01
CA PRO A 11 -10.28 6.04 -16.89
C PRO A 11 -9.42 4.97 -16.16
N CYS A 12 -9.56 4.83 -14.83
CA CYS A 12 -8.78 3.89 -14.05
C CYS A 12 -9.07 2.42 -14.43
N GLY A 13 -8.06 1.66 -14.89
CA GLY A 13 -8.19 0.24 -15.24
C GLY A 13 -8.66 -0.09 -16.68
N GLU A 14 -9.04 0.92 -17.48
CA GLU A 14 -9.63 0.70 -18.81
C GLU A 14 -8.73 -0.01 -19.82
N THR A 15 -7.41 0.21 -19.78
CA THR A 15 -6.50 -0.32 -20.82
C THR A 15 -6.06 -1.77 -20.61
N PHE A 16 -6.18 -2.32 -19.39
CA PHE A 16 -5.67 -3.67 -19.08
C PHE A 16 -6.67 -4.56 -18.34
N PHE A 17 -7.43 -3.98 -17.41
CA PHE A 17 -8.43 -4.73 -16.64
C PHE A 17 -9.80 -4.70 -17.31
N HIS A 18 -10.03 -3.72 -18.20
CA HIS A 18 -11.31 -3.46 -18.86
C HIS A 18 -12.47 -3.16 -17.88
N GLU A 19 -12.14 -2.92 -16.61
CA GLU A 19 -13.04 -2.51 -15.53
C GLU A 19 -12.25 -1.76 -14.45
N PRO A 20 -12.90 -0.97 -13.58
CA PRO A 20 -12.22 -0.25 -12.51
C PRO A 20 -11.62 -1.19 -11.44
N ALA A 21 -10.35 -1.57 -11.62
CA ALA A 21 -9.66 -2.57 -10.79
C ALA A 21 -9.06 -2.02 -9.48
N GLY A 22 -9.51 -0.88 -8.97
CA GLY A 22 -8.90 -0.28 -7.78
C GLY A 22 -7.43 0.10 -7.99
N ARG A 23 -7.05 0.56 -9.18
CA ARG A 23 -5.71 1.15 -9.43
C ARG A 23 -5.83 2.60 -9.89
N ALA A 24 -5.10 3.52 -9.26
CA ALA A 24 -5.00 4.91 -9.72
C ALA A 24 -4.00 5.00 -10.87
N SER A 25 -4.31 4.26 -11.93
CA SER A 25 -3.59 4.22 -13.19
C SER A 25 -4.59 3.80 -14.25
N ASN A 26 -4.39 4.29 -15.48
CA ASN A 26 -5.14 3.84 -16.65
C ASN A 26 -4.90 2.34 -16.98
N GLY A 27 -3.98 1.67 -16.29
CA GLY A 27 -3.72 0.23 -16.38
C GLY A 27 -2.98 -0.33 -15.16
N ARG A 28 -1.79 -0.88 -15.37
CA ARG A 28 -0.98 -1.60 -14.38
C ARG A 28 -0.11 -0.66 -13.54
N LEU A 29 0.01 -0.93 -12.23
CA LEU A 29 1.00 -0.29 -11.33
C LEU A 29 2.37 -0.97 -11.46
N ILE A 30 3.46 -0.32 -11.03
CA ILE A 30 4.82 -0.91 -11.09
C ILE A 30 4.91 -2.29 -10.41
N ILE A 31 4.17 -2.47 -9.30
CA ILE A 31 4.05 -3.75 -8.61
C ILE A 31 3.46 -4.86 -9.49
N ASP A 32 2.63 -4.53 -10.48
CA ASP A 32 2.05 -5.51 -11.41
C ASP A 32 3.04 -5.96 -12.47
N PHE A 33 3.93 -5.06 -12.89
CA PHE A 33 5.01 -5.40 -13.80
C PHE A 33 6.01 -6.31 -13.11
N ILE A 34 6.32 -6.05 -11.83
CA ILE A 34 7.15 -6.93 -11.00
C ILE A 34 6.46 -8.30 -10.85
N ALA A 35 5.17 -8.33 -10.45
CA ALA A 35 4.42 -9.58 -10.33
C ALA A 35 4.42 -10.36 -11.66
N LYS A 36 4.15 -9.71 -12.79
CA LYS A 36 4.20 -10.33 -14.11
C LYS A 36 5.59 -10.88 -14.46
N HIS A 37 6.65 -10.12 -14.19
CA HIS A 37 8.02 -10.54 -14.48
C HIS A 37 8.45 -11.74 -13.63
N LEU A 38 7.94 -11.84 -12.39
CA LEU A 38 8.16 -12.96 -11.48
C LEU A 38 7.17 -14.13 -11.70
N GLY A 39 6.26 -14.03 -12.67
CA GLY A 39 5.23 -15.05 -12.93
C GLY A 39 4.18 -15.18 -11.83
N LEU A 40 3.99 -14.14 -11.01
CA LEU A 40 3.05 -14.10 -9.89
C LEU A 40 1.72 -13.43 -10.30
N PRO A 41 0.59 -13.84 -9.70
CA PRO A 41 -0.68 -13.14 -9.87
C PRO A 41 -0.60 -11.75 -9.23
N LEU A 42 -1.50 -10.87 -9.66
CA LEU A 42 -1.62 -9.52 -9.11
C LEU A 42 -2.07 -9.57 -7.65
N LEU A 43 -1.55 -8.65 -6.83
CA LEU A 43 -1.88 -8.59 -5.42
C LEU A 43 -3.32 -8.14 -5.18
N SER A 44 -4.03 -8.89 -4.32
CA SER A 44 -5.32 -8.46 -3.79
C SER A 44 -5.12 -7.36 -2.74
N ALA A 45 -5.97 -6.35 -2.73
CA ALA A 45 -5.99 -5.36 -1.65
C ALA A 45 -6.46 -6.00 -0.34
N TYR A 46 -5.80 -5.69 0.79
CA TYR A 46 -6.04 -6.34 2.09
C TYR A 46 -7.51 -6.28 2.56
N ILE A 47 -8.20 -5.21 2.22
CA ILE A 47 -9.59 -4.97 2.64
C ILE A 47 -10.63 -5.58 1.69
N ASN A 48 -10.22 -6.20 0.59
CA ASN A 48 -11.15 -6.84 -0.33
C ASN A 48 -11.69 -8.14 0.28
N SER A 49 -13.01 -8.31 0.22
CA SER A 49 -13.72 -9.42 0.86
C SER A 49 -14.01 -10.60 -0.07
N ILE A 50 -14.51 -10.36 -1.28
CA ILE A 50 -15.04 -11.39 -2.18
C ILE A 50 -14.01 -11.76 -3.26
N GLY A 51 -13.84 -13.06 -3.51
CA GLY A 51 -13.03 -13.57 -4.63
C GLY A 51 -11.52 -13.38 -4.46
N THR A 52 -11.05 -12.97 -3.29
CA THR A 52 -9.65 -12.65 -3.07
C THR A 52 -8.82 -13.82 -2.59
N THR A 53 -7.56 -13.81 -3.01
CA THR A 53 -6.53 -14.67 -2.46
C THR A 53 -5.29 -13.83 -2.18
N TYR A 54 -4.70 -14.10 -1.02
CA TYR A 54 -3.47 -13.49 -0.56
C TYR A 54 -2.30 -14.46 -0.62
N ARG A 55 -2.44 -15.61 -1.30
CA ARG A 55 -1.43 -16.67 -1.36
C ARG A 55 -0.05 -16.16 -1.79
N HIS A 56 -0.02 -15.14 -2.64
CA HIS A 56 1.19 -14.53 -3.19
C HIS A 56 1.45 -13.10 -2.68
N GLY A 57 0.75 -12.67 -1.64
CA GLY A 57 0.89 -11.36 -1.01
C GLY A 57 -0.42 -10.58 -0.91
N ALA A 58 -0.34 -9.42 -0.29
CA ALA A 58 -1.45 -8.51 -0.07
C ALA A 58 -1.00 -7.06 -0.29
N ASN A 59 -1.91 -6.19 -0.74
CA ASN A 59 -1.66 -4.77 -0.91
C ASN A 59 -2.38 -3.96 0.19
N PHE A 60 -1.61 -3.29 1.03
CA PHE A 60 -2.11 -2.43 2.14
C PHE A 60 -2.19 -0.95 1.74
N ALA A 61 -1.72 -0.58 0.55
CA ALA A 61 -1.63 0.80 0.12
C ALA A 61 -3.01 1.41 -0.21
N ALA A 62 -3.21 2.62 0.29
CA ALA A 62 -4.37 3.45 0.01
C ALA A 62 -3.99 4.72 -0.75
N GLY A 63 -4.90 5.19 -1.60
CA GLY A 63 -4.74 6.47 -2.26
C GLY A 63 -4.78 7.62 -1.26
N GLY A 64 -3.96 8.65 -1.49
CA GLY A 64 -3.88 9.81 -0.58
C GLY A 64 -3.27 9.49 0.78
N ALA A 65 -2.73 8.28 0.97
CA ALA A 65 -2.05 7.90 2.20
C ALA A 65 -0.78 8.72 2.41
N THR A 66 -0.52 9.01 3.67
CA THR A 66 0.62 9.80 4.15
C THR A 66 1.43 8.98 5.13
N ILE A 67 2.70 9.33 5.32
CA ILE A 67 3.51 8.78 6.41
C ILE A 67 2.92 9.27 7.74
N GLY A 68 2.73 10.59 7.86
CA GLY A 68 2.18 11.22 9.06
C GLY A 68 0.66 11.07 9.17
N ARG A 69 0.13 11.25 10.38
CA ARG A 69 -1.31 11.32 10.64
C ARG A 69 -1.91 12.58 10.02
N GLN A 70 -3.11 12.44 9.46
CA GLN A 70 -3.87 13.55 8.90
C GLN A 70 -4.91 14.03 9.93
N ASN A 71 -4.98 15.34 10.16
CA ASN A 71 -6.01 15.95 11.01
C ASN A 71 -7.21 16.44 10.17
N ILE A 72 -7.65 15.61 9.22
CA ILE A 72 -8.79 15.85 8.34
C ILE A 72 -9.48 14.52 8.08
N THR A 73 -10.78 14.56 7.82
CA THR A 73 -11.54 13.34 7.58
C THR A 73 -11.39 12.87 6.13
N PHE A 74 -11.83 11.63 5.86
CA PHE A 74 -11.94 11.14 4.49
C PHE A 74 -12.84 12.04 3.61
N PHE A 75 -13.93 12.58 4.19
CA PHE A 75 -14.87 13.44 3.47
C PHE A 75 -14.29 14.82 3.15
N ASP A 76 -13.22 15.22 3.85
CA ASP A 76 -12.49 16.47 3.62
C ASP A 76 -11.24 16.25 2.72
N GLY A 77 -11.16 15.12 2.03
CA GLY A 77 -10.03 14.78 1.16
C GLY A 77 -8.80 14.23 1.91
N GLY A 78 -9.01 13.70 3.12
CA GLY A 78 -8.01 12.94 3.87
C GLY A 78 -7.99 11.46 3.50
N CYS A 79 -6.94 10.75 3.94
CA CYS A 79 -6.90 9.30 3.86
C CYS A 79 -6.85 8.69 5.28
N PRO A 80 -7.77 7.77 5.63
CA PRO A 80 -7.80 7.15 6.96
C PRO A 80 -6.83 5.98 7.10
N PHE A 81 -5.96 5.74 6.11
CA PHE A 81 -4.93 4.70 6.15
C PHE A 81 -3.51 5.31 6.03
N PRO A 82 -3.08 6.14 6.99
CA PRO A 82 -1.68 6.54 7.07
C PRO A 82 -0.78 5.31 7.29
N LEU A 83 0.53 5.47 7.12
CA LEU A 83 1.51 4.37 7.19
C LEU A 83 1.32 3.48 8.43
N GLU A 84 1.10 4.08 9.60
CA GLU A 84 0.87 3.35 10.85
C GLU A 84 -0.33 2.39 10.80
N ILE A 85 -1.40 2.75 10.09
CA ILE A 85 -2.58 1.89 9.96
C ILE A 85 -2.28 0.77 8.96
N GLN A 86 -1.56 1.06 7.87
CA GLN A 86 -1.13 0.03 6.91
C GLN A 86 -0.22 -1.01 7.58
N MET A 87 0.68 -0.56 8.47
CA MET A 87 1.52 -1.42 9.30
C MET A 87 0.70 -2.29 10.26
N ALA A 88 -0.27 -1.70 10.97
CA ALA A 88 -1.17 -2.46 11.84
C ALA A 88 -2.02 -3.50 11.08
N GLN A 89 -2.44 -3.18 9.85
CA GLN A 89 -3.13 -4.11 8.97
C GLN A 89 -2.21 -5.28 8.57
N PHE A 90 -0.95 -5.01 8.24
CA PHE A 90 0.05 -6.03 7.95
C PHE A 90 0.28 -6.97 9.15
N ASP A 91 0.46 -6.43 10.36
CA ASP A 91 0.66 -7.21 11.57
C ASP A 91 -0.52 -8.14 11.85
N GLN A 92 -1.74 -7.60 11.70
CA GLN A 92 -2.96 -8.37 11.84
C GLN A 92 -3.06 -9.47 10.77
N PHE A 93 -2.73 -9.16 9.51
CA PHE A 93 -2.71 -10.11 8.42
C PHE A 93 -1.74 -11.26 8.69
N LYS A 94 -0.50 -10.96 9.05
CA LYS A 94 0.53 -11.95 9.37
C LYS A 94 0.13 -12.84 10.54
N THR A 95 -0.38 -12.24 11.62
CA THR A 95 -0.84 -12.97 12.80
C THR A 95 -2.01 -13.90 12.47
N ARG A 96 -3.02 -13.41 11.74
CA ARG A 96 -4.22 -14.19 11.40
C ARG A 96 -3.91 -15.34 10.45
N THR A 97 -3.09 -15.09 9.43
CA THR A 97 -2.69 -16.12 8.48
C THR A 97 -1.87 -17.22 9.14
N GLY A 98 -0.95 -16.87 10.05
CA GLY A 98 -0.19 -17.84 10.83
C GLY A 98 -1.06 -18.79 11.67
N LYS A 99 -2.16 -18.30 12.26
CA LYS A 99 -3.09 -19.15 13.05
C LYS A 99 -3.71 -20.29 12.25
N PHE A 100 -3.92 -20.13 10.93
CA PHE A 100 -4.45 -21.21 10.10
C PHE A 100 -3.48 -22.39 9.97
N PHE A 101 -2.17 -22.15 10.10
CA PHE A 101 -1.16 -23.21 10.01
C PHE A 101 -0.87 -23.87 11.36
N THR A 102 -1.07 -23.18 12.48
CA THR A 102 -0.84 -23.73 13.82
C THR A 102 -2.04 -24.51 14.37
N GLN A 103 -3.27 -24.16 14.00
CA GLN A 103 -4.49 -24.75 14.56
C GLN A 103 -5.00 -26.02 13.85
N GLY A 104 -4.21 -26.64 12.96
CA GLY A 104 -4.59 -27.91 12.31
C GLY A 104 -5.78 -27.83 11.36
N LYS A 105 -6.34 -26.64 11.07
CA LYS A 105 -7.42 -26.40 10.10
C LYS A 105 -6.87 -26.47 8.66
N LYS A 106 -6.43 -27.66 8.28
CA LYS A 106 -5.80 -27.91 6.98
C LYS A 106 -6.89 -28.12 5.95
N HIS A 107 -6.98 -27.22 4.99
CA HIS A 107 -7.05 -27.51 3.54
C HIS A 107 -7.74 -26.39 2.73
N SER A 108 -8.83 -25.77 3.21
CA SER A 108 -9.51 -24.73 2.39
C SER A 108 -8.98 -23.31 2.58
N TYR A 109 -8.58 -22.90 3.79
CA TYR A 109 -8.10 -21.52 4.02
C TYR A 109 -6.62 -21.35 3.66
N THR A 110 -5.81 -22.37 3.93
CA THR A 110 -4.35 -22.32 3.74
C THR A 110 -3.92 -22.19 2.27
N ARG A 111 -4.76 -22.62 1.31
CA ARG A 111 -4.52 -22.41 -0.13
C ARG A 111 -4.66 -20.93 -0.55
N HIS A 112 -5.31 -20.11 0.27
CA HIS A 112 -5.63 -18.72 -0.08
C HIS A 112 -4.78 -17.69 0.65
N VAL A 113 -3.88 -18.09 1.55
CA VAL A 113 -3.06 -17.20 2.38
C VAL A 113 -1.57 -17.56 2.30
N PRO A 114 -0.64 -16.64 2.59
CA PRO A 114 0.78 -16.93 2.64
C PRO A 114 1.09 -17.93 3.76
N ARG A 115 2.10 -18.76 3.55
CA ARG A 115 2.65 -19.59 4.62
C ARG A 115 3.56 -18.74 5.51
N PRO A 116 3.77 -19.10 6.78
CA PRO A 116 4.65 -18.35 7.69
C PRO A 116 6.05 -18.09 7.12
N GLU A 117 6.64 -19.08 6.44
CA GLU A 117 7.96 -18.98 5.81
C GLU A 117 8.00 -18.11 4.56
N ASP A 118 6.85 -17.82 3.94
CA ASP A 118 6.77 -16.98 2.75
C ASP A 118 7.04 -15.50 3.11
N PHE A 119 6.74 -15.06 4.35
CA PHE A 119 6.98 -13.68 4.79
C PHE A 119 8.46 -13.30 4.79
N ALA A 120 9.37 -14.23 5.10
CA ALA A 120 10.82 -13.96 5.07
C ALA A 120 11.38 -13.87 3.65
N LYS A 121 10.61 -14.30 2.64
CA LYS A 121 10.95 -14.29 1.21
C LYS A 121 10.20 -13.21 0.44
N ALA A 122 9.30 -12.49 1.12
CA ALA A 122 8.51 -11.45 0.51
C ALA A 122 9.39 -10.24 0.14
N ILE A 123 8.93 -9.50 -0.87
CA ILE A 123 9.49 -8.20 -1.22
C ILE A 123 8.52 -7.15 -0.65
N ASP A 124 8.95 -6.45 0.39
CA ASP A 124 8.18 -5.40 1.03
C ASP A 124 8.38 -4.08 0.27
N THR A 125 7.34 -3.64 -0.44
CA THR A 125 7.40 -2.47 -1.32
C THR A 125 6.76 -1.24 -0.67
N PHE A 126 7.47 -0.11 -0.70
CA PHE A 126 6.98 1.18 -0.20
C PHE A 126 6.99 2.23 -1.30
N ASP A 127 5.86 2.92 -1.44
CA ASP A 127 5.68 4.10 -2.29
C ASP A 127 4.76 5.08 -1.51
N ILE A 128 5.38 5.93 -0.69
CA ILE A 128 4.69 6.81 0.26
C ILE A 128 5.56 8.04 0.58
N GLY A 129 4.93 9.13 1.03
CA GLY A 129 5.59 10.41 1.34
C GLY A 129 5.28 11.53 0.35
N GLN A 130 4.83 11.21 -0.86
CA GLN A 130 4.47 12.19 -1.89
C GLN A 130 3.29 13.07 -1.45
N ASN A 131 2.28 12.45 -0.82
CA ASN A 131 1.11 13.17 -0.33
C ASN A 131 1.45 14.05 0.88
N ASP A 132 2.41 13.65 1.71
CA ASP A 132 2.90 14.48 2.82
C ASP A 132 3.50 15.77 2.25
N ILE A 133 4.44 15.65 1.30
CA ILE A 133 5.11 16.80 0.69
C ILE A 133 4.13 17.70 -0.07
N ALA A 134 3.19 17.13 -0.83
CA ALA A 134 2.22 17.91 -1.62
C ALA A 134 1.30 18.78 -0.73
N ARG A 135 1.11 18.39 0.53
CA ARG A 135 0.25 19.10 1.50
C ARG A 135 1.03 20.03 2.43
N MET A 136 2.37 20.01 2.38
CA MET A 136 3.21 20.81 3.25
C MET A 136 3.25 22.28 2.83
N SER A 137 3.25 23.18 3.82
CA SER A 137 3.56 24.59 3.62
C SER A 137 5.07 24.84 3.80
N ASN A 138 5.59 25.88 3.14
CA ASN A 138 7.03 26.20 3.14
C ASN A 138 7.59 26.58 4.53
N GLN A 139 6.75 26.94 5.50
CA GLN A 139 7.19 27.53 6.77
C GLN A 139 7.78 26.52 7.78
N HIS A 140 7.56 25.22 7.60
CA HIS A 140 8.02 24.17 8.53
C HIS A 140 8.67 22.96 7.85
N PHE A 141 9.17 23.16 6.63
CA PHE A 141 9.60 22.08 5.74
C PHE A 141 10.63 21.12 6.38
N VAL A 142 11.72 21.65 6.94
CA VAL A 142 12.84 20.81 7.42
C VAL A 142 12.47 19.95 8.63
N ALA A 143 11.76 20.51 9.62
CA ALA A 143 11.39 19.78 10.82
C ALA A 143 10.38 18.67 10.51
N VAL A 144 9.40 18.96 9.65
CA VAL A 144 8.38 17.98 9.25
C VAL A 144 9.01 16.86 8.42
N ILE A 145 9.89 17.15 7.46
CA ILE A 145 10.56 16.08 6.70
C ILE A 145 11.40 15.17 7.61
N THR A 146 12.13 15.75 8.57
CA THR A 146 12.93 14.95 9.52
C THR A 146 12.06 13.97 10.29
N ASP A 147 10.93 14.44 10.83
CA ASP A 147 9.99 13.61 11.58
C ASP A 147 9.36 12.51 10.70
N LEU A 148 8.98 12.83 9.46
CA LEU A 148 8.44 11.85 8.51
C LEU A 148 9.46 10.77 8.14
N VAL A 149 10.73 11.15 7.93
CA VAL A 149 11.80 10.18 7.64
C VAL A 149 12.04 9.26 8.85
N GLU A 150 12.00 9.79 10.06
CA GLU A 150 12.12 9.00 11.29
C GLU A 150 10.94 8.02 11.45
N GLN A 151 9.71 8.49 11.25
CA GLN A 151 8.52 7.63 11.28
C GLN A 151 8.60 6.51 10.23
N PHE A 152 9.02 6.83 9.00
CA PHE A 152 9.19 5.84 7.94
C PHE A 152 10.30 4.84 8.25
N ALA A 153 11.46 5.30 8.75
CA ALA A 153 12.56 4.45 9.16
C ALA A 153 12.12 3.48 10.27
N ASN A 154 11.34 3.95 11.25
CA ASN A 154 10.78 3.12 12.31
C ASN A 154 9.85 2.03 11.77
N ALA A 155 9.02 2.34 10.77
CA ALA A 155 8.17 1.34 10.12
C ALA A 155 8.99 0.24 9.41
N VAL A 156 10.04 0.64 8.66
CA VAL A 156 10.95 -0.32 7.99
C VAL A 156 11.68 -1.19 9.03
N GLN A 157 12.17 -0.59 10.12
CA GLN A 157 12.83 -1.31 11.20
C GLN A 157 11.88 -2.32 11.88
N GLN A 158 10.62 -1.95 12.10
CA GLN A 158 9.61 -2.87 12.64
C GLN A 158 9.41 -4.10 11.72
N LEU A 159 9.24 -3.90 10.41
CA LEU A 159 9.15 -5.03 9.48
C LEU A 159 10.40 -5.91 9.51
N TYR A 160 11.58 -5.30 9.56
CA TYR A 160 12.85 -6.02 9.63
C TYR A 160 12.94 -6.88 10.90
N GLN A 161 12.57 -6.34 12.06
CA GLN A 161 12.49 -7.08 13.32
C GLN A 161 11.51 -8.26 13.24
N GLN A 162 10.44 -8.11 12.47
CA GLN A 162 9.48 -9.16 12.22
C GLN A 162 9.92 -10.21 11.18
N GLY A 163 11.10 -10.07 10.57
CA GLY A 163 11.65 -11.06 9.64
C GLY A 163 11.58 -10.68 8.16
N ALA A 164 11.14 -9.47 7.81
CA ALA A 164 11.27 -8.95 6.45
C ALA A 164 12.75 -8.80 6.09
N ARG A 165 13.13 -9.16 4.86
CA ARG A 165 14.54 -9.17 4.41
C ARG A 165 14.78 -8.48 3.09
N THR A 166 13.77 -8.28 2.28
CA THR A 166 13.90 -7.65 0.97
C THR A 166 12.96 -6.47 0.90
N PHE A 167 13.53 -5.27 0.81
CA PHE A 167 12.78 -4.02 0.75
C PHE A 167 12.98 -3.37 -0.61
N TRP A 168 11.89 -2.89 -1.19
CA TRP A 168 11.92 -2.00 -2.33
C TRP A 168 11.28 -0.68 -1.92
N ILE A 169 12.10 0.37 -1.80
CA ILE A 169 11.63 1.68 -1.38
C ILE A 169 11.74 2.62 -2.57
N HIS A 170 10.60 3.06 -3.10
CA HIS A 170 10.55 4.10 -4.12
C HIS A 170 10.74 5.47 -3.48
N ASN A 171 11.64 6.27 -4.04
CA ASN A 171 11.82 7.66 -3.63
C ASN A 171 10.68 8.55 -4.15
N THR A 172 10.41 9.64 -3.44
CA THR A 172 9.58 10.74 -3.91
C THR A 172 10.23 11.37 -5.14
N GLY A 173 9.70 11.08 -6.34
CA GLY A 173 10.11 11.75 -7.58
C GLY A 173 9.82 13.26 -7.53
N PRO A 174 10.32 14.07 -8.49
CA PRO A 174 10.07 15.51 -8.50
C PRO A 174 8.56 15.82 -8.60
N ILE A 175 7.95 16.23 -7.48
CA ILE A 175 6.51 16.47 -7.32
C ILE A 175 6.00 17.63 -8.18
N GLY A 176 6.91 18.49 -8.68
CA GLY A 176 6.58 19.59 -9.61
C GLY A 176 6.08 19.17 -11.00
N LEU A 177 6.00 17.87 -11.30
CA LEU A 177 5.53 17.33 -12.60
C LEU A 177 4.24 16.50 -12.51
N LEU A 178 3.56 16.46 -11.34
CA LEU A 178 2.25 15.82 -11.22
C LEU A 178 1.17 16.73 -11.80
N THR A 179 0.47 16.23 -12.83
CA THR A 179 -0.53 16.94 -13.66
C THR A 179 -1.74 17.51 -12.89
N THR A 180 -1.86 17.25 -11.59
CA THR A 180 -2.88 17.83 -10.70
C THR A 180 -2.55 19.24 -10.20
N TYR A 181 -1.30 19.71 -10.24
CA TYR A 181 -0.97 21.08 -9.84
C TYR A 181 -1.49 22.15 -10.82
N HIS A 182 -1.71 21.80 -12.09
CA HIS A 182 -2.16 22.76 -13.10
C HIS A 182 -3.67 23.03 -13.12
N LEU A 183 -4.48 22.23 -12.41
CA LEU A 183 -5.95 22.36 -12.41
C LEU A 183 -6.53 23.08 -11.17
N LEU A 184 -5.70 23.35 -10.15
CA LEU A 184 -6.13 24.07 -8.95
C LEU A 184 -5.68 25.54 -8.94
N HIS A 185 -4.92 25.97 -9.96
CA HIS A 185 -4.40 27.34 -10.12
C HIS A 185 -4.65 27.90 -11.53
N SER A 186 -5.80 27.58 -12.10
CA SER A 186 -6.33 28.20 -13.33
C SER A 186 -7.77 28.63 -13.13
#